data_AF-A0A8J7XQA2-F1
#
_entry.id   AF-A0A8J7XQA2-F1
#
_cell.length_a   1.000
_cell.length_b   1.000
_cell.length_c   1.000
_cell.angle_alpha   90.00
_cell.angle_beta   90.00
_cell.angle_gamma   90.00
#
_symmetry.space_group_name_H-M   'P 1'
#
loop_
_entity.id
_entity.type
_entity.pdbx_description
1 polymer ?
#
loop_
_entity_poly.entity_id
_entity_poly.type
_entity_poly.pdbx_seq_one_letter_code
_entity_poly.pdbx_strand_id
1 'polypeptide(L)' 'IKKVKGVEWLDLGMPEALWILVGENFGPLIVAMDAHGNSLFEDVDAQVKKNAEKIRKKLGLD' A
#
# COMPACT_ATOMS: atom_id res chain seq x y z
N ILE A 1 -17.86 -5.26 -5.11
CA ILE A 1 -18.45 -3.97 -5.56
C ILE A 1 -19.93 -4.19 -5.78
N LYS A 2 -20.81 -3.36 -5.22
CA LYS A 2 -22.27 -3.49 -5.33
C LYS A 2 -22.84 -2.77 -6.56
N LYS A 3 -22.32 -1.57 -6.88
CA LYS A 3 -22.82 -0.75 -7.99
C LYS A 3 -21.76 0.25 -8.47
N VAL A 4 -21.76 0.54 -9.78
CA VAL A 4 -21.08 1.71 -10.36
C VAL A 4 -22.06 2.87 -10.38
N LYS A 5 -21.72 3.99 -9.73
CA LYS A 5 -22.55 5.21 -9.73
C LYS A 5 -22.24 6.13 -10.91
N GLY A 6 -21.02 6.13 -11.40
CA GLY A 6 -20.57 6.98 -12.50
C GLY A 6 -19.08 6.84 -12.76
N VAL A 7 -18.61 7.57 -13.77
CA VAL A 7 -17.20 7.70 -14.14
C VAL A 7 -16.94 9.15 -14.55
N GLU A 8 -15.83 9.70 -14.07
CA GLU A 8 -15.32 11.02 -14.45
C GLU A 8 -13.97 10.83 -15.19
N TRP A 9 -13.63 11.76 -16.09
CA TRP A 9 -12.37 11.78 -16.84
C TRP A 9 -12.10 10.52 -17.70
N LEU A 10 -13.13 10.03 -18.38
CA LEU A 10 -13.03 8.83 -19.22
C LEU A 10 -12.05 9.00 -20.41
N ASP A 11 -11.74 10.23 -20.78
CA ASP A 11 -10.74 10.59 -21.78
C ASP A 11 -9.31 10.18 -21.40
N LEU A 12 -9.02 9.98 -20.10
CA LEU A 12 -7.73 9.43 -19.64
C LEU A 12 -7.54 7.95 -19.99
N GLY A 13 -8.61 7.28 -20.41
CA GLY A 13 -8.64 5.84 -20.63
C GLY A 13 -9.42 5.11 -19.53
N MET A 14 -9.97 3.94 -19.89
CA MET A 14 -10.79 3.13 -18.98
C MET A 14 -10.08 2.79 -17.64
N PRO A 15 -8.80 2.39 -17.60
CA PRO A 15 -8.10 2.10 -16.34
C PRO A 15 -7.76 3.33 -15.50
N GLU A 16 -7.49 4.47 -16.14
CA GLU A 16 -7.02 5.68 -15.48
C GLU A 16 -8.14 6.67 -15.08
N ALA A 17 -9.37 6.46 -15.57
CA ALA A 17 -10.53 7.27 -15.23
C ALA A 17 -10.94 7.14 -13.73
N LEU A 18 -11.62 8.15 -13.19
CA LEU A 18 -12.09 8.14 -11.82
C LEU A 18 -13.44 7.42 -11.71
N TRP A 19 -13.43 6.21 -11.17
CA TRP A 19 -14.62 5.38 -11.00
C TRP A 19 -15.31 5.63 -9.65
N ILE A 20 -16.59 6.01 -9.68
CA ILE A 20 -17.40 6.20 -8.47
C ILE A 20 -18.12 4.90 -8.15
N LEU A 21 -17.62 4.17 -7.15
CA LEU A 21 -18.09 2.83 -6.79
C LEU A 21 -18.85 2.82 -5.45
N VAL A 22 -19.86 1.96 -5.35
CA VAL A 22 -20.52 1.60 -4.09
C VAL A 22 -19.98 0.26 -3.63
N GLY A 23 -19.24 0.26 -2.53
CA GLY A 23 -18.80 -0.94 -1.81
C GLY A 23 -19.84 -1.42 -0.80
N GLU A 24 -19.93 -2.74 -0.60
CA GLU A 24 -20.66 -3.38 0.49
C GLU A 24 -19.80 -4.54 0.97
N ASN A 25 -19.50 -4.60 2.27
CA ASN A 25 -18.55 -5.56 2.85
C ASN A 25 -17.23 -5.64 2.05
N PHE A 26 -16.69 -4.47 1.65
CA PHE A 26 -15.50 -4.41 0.82
C PHE A 26 -14.24 -4.62 1.68
N GLY A 27 -13.68 -5.83 1.60
CA GLY A 27 -12.54 -6.25 2.40
C GLY A 27 -12.44 -7.78 2.49
N PRO A 28 -11.55 -8.31 3.34
CA PRO A 28 -10.82 -7.59 4.39
C PRO A 28 -9.76 -6.64 3.84
N LEU A 29 -9.58 -5.49 4.49
CA LEU A 29 -8.50 -4.55 4.25
C LEU A 29 -7.69 -4.41 5.54
N ILE A 30 -6.37 -4.28 5.41
CA ILE A 30 -5.46 -4.07 6.54
C ILE A 30 -5.11 -2.59 6.60
N VAL A 31 -5.16 -2.00 7.80
CA VAL A 31 -4.67 -0.64 8.04
C VAL A 31 -3.15 -0.68 8.00
N ALA A 32 -2.57 -0.39 6.83
CA ALA A 32 -1.11 -0.37 6.65
C ALA A 32 -0.47 0.96 7.11
N MET A 33 -1.25 2.05 7.08
CA MET A 33 -0.85 3.38 7.58
C MET A 33 -2.05 4.01 8.28
N ASP A 34 -1.81 4.73 9.37
CA ASP A 34 -2.86 5.42 10.14
C ASP A 34 -2.67 6.94 10.19
N ALA A 35 -3.67 7.64 10.74
CA ALA A 35 -3.66 9.09 10.86
C ALA A 35 -2.75 9.64 11.98
N HIS A 36 -2.08 8.76 12.74
CA HIS A 36 -1.12 9.12 13.78
C HIS A 36 0.33 9.08 13.27
N GLY A 37 0.52 8.76 11.99
CA GLY A 37 1.83 8.67 11.36
C GLY A 37 2.48 7.30 11.48
N ASN A 38 1.76 6.25 11.91
CA ASN A 38 2.30 4.90 11.93
C ASN A 38 2.22 4.27 10.52
N SER A 39 3.24 3.47 10.16
CA SER A 39 3.32 2.77 8.87
C SER A 39 3.95 1.38 9.02
N LEU A 40 3.18 0.33 8.70
CA LEU A 40 3.68 -1.05 8.68
C LEU A 40 4.87 -1.21 7.71
N PHE A 41 4.90 -0.44 6.63
CA PHE A 41 6.00 -0.51 5.65
C PHE A 41 7.29 0.08 6.20
N GLU A 42 7.21 1.15 6.98
CA GLU A 42 8.38 1.75 7.63
C GLU A 42 8.98 0.81 8.68
N ASP A 43 8.12 0.16 9.47
CA ASP A 43 8.55 -0.83 10.46
C ASP A 43 9.29 -2.00 9.79
N VAL A 44 8.73 -2.52 8.70
CA VAL A 44 9.34 -3.62 7.93
C VAL A 44 10.67 -3.16 7.33
N ASP A 45 10.72 -1.99 6.69
CA ASP A 45 11.94 -1.45 6.09
C ASP A 45 13.06 -1.25 7.13
N ALA A 46 12.73 -0.71 8.31
CA ALA A 46 13.66 -0.56 9.41
C ALA A 46 14.21 -1.90 9.89
N GLN A 47 13.36 -2.93 9.98
CA GLN A 47 13.77 -4.27 10.35
C GLN A 47 14.64 -4.93 9.29
N VAL A 48 14.30 -4.76 8.01
CA VAL A 48 15.06 -5.27 6.86
C VAL A 48 16.46 -4.64 6.85
N LYS A 49 16.58 -3.33 7.03
CA LYS A 49 17.87 -2.63 7.12
C LYS A 49 18.75 -3.16 8.25
N LYS A 50 18.20 -3.29 9.45
CA LYS A 50 18.91 -3.88 10.61
C LYS A 50 19.39 -5.31 10.33
N ASN A 51 18.58 -6.10 9.64
CA ASN A 51 18.94 -7.47 9.28
C ASN A 51 20.03 -7.51 8.20
N ALA A 52 19.94 -6.65 7.19
CA ALA A 52 20.92 -6.53 6.13
C ALA A 52 22.30 -6.15 6.69
N GLU A 53 22.37 -5.17 7.60
CA GLU A 53 23.62 -4.79 8.28
C GLU A 53 24.26 -5.96 9.04
N LYS A 54 23.45 -6.72 9.78
CA LYS A 54 23.93 -7.92 10.52
C LYS A 54 24.50 -8.97 9.57
N ILE A 55 23.86 -9.19 8.42
CA ILE A 55 24.32 -10.17 7.43
C ILE A 55 25.61 -9.69 6.76
N ARG A 56 25.69 -8.41 6.36
CA ARG A 56 26.90 -7.82 5.77
C ARG A 56 28.13 -7.99 6.67
N LYS A 57 28.00 -7.70 7.97
CA LYS A 57 29.04 -7.94 8.98
C LYS A 57 29.49 -9.40 9.04
N LYS A 58 28.54 -10.34 9.05
CA LYS A 58 28.85 -11.79 9.07
C LYS A 58 29.59 -12.25 7.81
N LEU A 59 29.33 -11.61 6.68
CA LEU A 59 29.98 -11.91 5.40
C LEU A 59 31.31 -11.16 5.20
N GLY A 60 31.71 -10.30 6.14
CA GLY A 60 32.92 -9.48 6.02
C GLY A 60 32.81 -8.36 4.98
N LEU A 61 31.59 -7.91 4.68
CA LEU A 61 31.27 -6.88 3.66
C LEU A 61 30.96 -5.52 4.31
N ASP A 62 31.81 -5.08 5.23
CA ASP A 62 31.70 -3.77 5.90
C ASP A 62 32.15 -2.63 4.98
#